data_AF-A0A0Q5VR51-F1
#
_entry.id   AF-A0A0Q5VR51-F1
#
_cell.length_a   1.000
_cell.length_b   1.000
_cell.length_c   1.000
_cell.angle_alpha   90.00
_cell.angle_beta   90.00
_cell.angle_gamma   90.00
#
_symmetry.space_group_name_H-M   'P 1'
#
loop_
_entity.id
_entity.type
_entity.pdbx_description
1 polymer ?
#
loop_
_entity_poly.entity_id
_entity_poly.type
_entity_poly.pdbx_seq_one_letter_code
_entity_poly.pdbx_strand_id
1 'polypeptide(L)'
;MLAAVPGLEVRHEGASPACTRLFDVTVRGLRDEAPSDLRAAGVLELAEATYDAQHPLGDDAAVLARLRQLLGDGSAAPAVRPEQWTTTVADVAADLDVVDLPALVRSWSAAVVGDWTGVTTRR
;
A
#
# COMPACT_ATOMS: atom_id res chain seq x y z
N MET A 1 -30.98 -9.20 2.24
CA MET A 1 -30.67 -9.04 0.81
C MET A 1 -29.92 -7.73 0.67
N LEU A 2 -28.58 -7.75 0.59
CA LEU A 2 -27.79 -6.54 0.37
C LEU A 2 -27.87 -6.19 -1.12
N ALA A 3 -28.55 -5.10 -1.44
CA ALA A 3 -28.65 -4.60 -2.81
C ALA A 3 -27.29 -4.02 -3.23
N ALA A 4 -26.75 -4.48 -4.35
CA ALA A 4 -25.60 -3.87 -4.98
C ALA A 4 -25.99 -2.48 -5.50
N VAL A 5 -25.25 -1.45 -5.09
CA VAL A 5 -25.36 -0.10 -5.67
C VAL A 5 -24.63 -0.12 -7.01
N PRO A 6 -25.31 0.10 -8.16
CA PRO A 6 -24.65 0.13 -9.45
C PRO A 6 -24.01 1.50 -9.65
N GLY A 7 -22.68 1.53 -9.72
CA GLY A 7 -21.90 2.73 -9.99
C GLY A 7 -20.50 2.63 -9.41
N LEU A 8 -19.56 2.12 -10.21
CA LEU A 8 -18.11 2.06 -9.96
C LEU A 8 -17.73 1.31 -8.68
N GLU A 9 -17.72 -0.03 -8.74
CA GLU A 9 -16.75 -0.74 -7.92
C GLU A 9 -15.36 -0.38 -8.46
N VAL A 10 -14.68 0.54 -7.79
CA VAL A 10 -13.23 0.68 -7.94
C VAL A 10 -12.66 -0.71 -7.63
N ARG A 11 -12.02 -1.30 -8.64
CA ARG A 11 -11.44 -2.63 -8.56
C ARG A 11 -9.98 -2.50 -8.92
N HIS A 12 -9.12 -2.84 -7.98
CA HIS A 12 -7.74 -3.14 -8.30
C HIS A 12 -7.70 -4.63 -8.67
N GLU A 13 -7.38 -4.97 -9.93
CA GLU A 13 -7.57 -6.35 -10.44
C GLU A 13 -6.77 -7.40 -9.63
N GLY A 14 -5.65 -7.00 -9.02
CA GLY A 14 -4.82 -7.88 -8.19
C GLY A 14 -5.35 -8.09 -6.76
N ALA A 15 -6.45 -7.41 -6.39
CA ALA A 15 -6.99 -7.40 -5.04
C ALA A 15 -8.47 -7.75 -5.01
N SER A 16 -8.95 -8.27 -3.87
CA SER A 16 -10.39 -8.46 -3.70
C SER A 16 -11.12 -7.10 -3.67
N PRO A 17 -12.42 -7.05 -4.03
CA PRO A 17 -13.20 -5.82 -3.93
C PRO A 17 -13.27 -5.26 -2.51
N ALA A 18 -13.26 -6.13 -1.48
CA ALA A 18 -13.24 -5.70 -0.09
C ALA A 18 -11.90 -5.04 0.29
N CYS A 19 -10.78 -5.61 -0.17
CA CYS A 19 -9.45 -5.03 0.04
C CYS A 19 -9.32 -3.66 -0.64
N THR A 20 -9.79 -3.55 -1.89
CA THR A 20 -9.78 -2.28 -2.64
C THR A 20 -10.60 -1.21 -1.93
N ARG A 21 -11.82 -1.56 -1.48
CA ARG A 21 -12.66 -0.63 -0.71
C ARG A 21 -12.02 -0.20 0.60
N LEU A 22 -11.36 -1.12 1.32
CA LEU A 22 -10.68 -0.80 2.56
C LEU A 22 -9.55 0.20 2.32
N PHE A 23 -8.70 -0.05 1.33
CA PHE A 23 -7.65 0.88 0.92
C PHE A 23 -8.22 2.24 0.56
N ASP A 24 -9.27 2.29 -0.26
CA ASP A 24 -9.89 3.53 -0.70
C ASP A 24 -10.40 4.39 0.46
N VAL A 25 -11.00 3.76 1.47
CA VAL A 25 -11.45 4.45 2.69
C VAL A 25 -10.25 4.92 3.52
N THR A 26 -9.26 4.06 3.72
CA THR A 26 -8.04 4.35 4.49
C THR A 26 -7.30 5.59 3.97
N VAL A 27 -7.19 5.75 2.64
CA VAL A 27 -6.46 6.88 2.03
C VAL A 27 -7.35 8.04 1.59
N ARG A 28 -8.66 7.99 1.88
CA ARG A 28 -9.60 9.00 1.39
C ARG A 28 -9.21 10.43 1.77
N GLY A 29 -8.81 10.66 3.02
CA GLY A 29 -8.36 11.98 3.48
C GLY A 29 -7.17 12.49 2.67
N LEU A 30 -6.19 11.63 2.40
CA LEU A 30 -5.03 11.98 1.57
C LEU A 30 -5.44 12.35 0.14
N ARG A 31 -6.40 11.63 -0.45
CA ARG A 31 -6.93 11.95 -1.79
C ARG A 31 -7.63 13.29 -1.84
N ASP A 32 -8.41 13.61 -0.80
CA ASP A 32 -9.11 14.88 -0.70
C ASP A 32 -8.11 16.06 -0.55
N GLU A 33 -6.99 15.85 0.14
CA GLU A 33 -5.96 16.87 0.40
C GLU A 33 -4.90 17.04 -0.72
N ALA A 34 -4.55 15.94 -1.39
CA ALA A 34 -3.47 15.87 -2.38
C ALA A 34 -3.49 16.95 -3.49
N PRO A 35 -4.63 17.43 -4.02
CA PRO A 35 -4.65 18.51 -5.01
C PRO A 35 -4.06 19.84 -4.51
N SER A 36 -3.98 20.03 -3.20
CA SER A 36 -3.55 21.28 -2.56
C SER A 36 -2.36 21.13 -1.61
N ASP A 37 -2.01 19.90 -1.20
CA ASP A 37 -0.88 19.61 -0.32
C ASP A 37 0.05 18.55 -0.95
N LEU A 38 1.26 19.00 -1.30
CA LEU A 38 2.31 18.14 -1.87
C LEU A 38 2.77 17.05 -0.90
N ARG A 39 2.67 17.28 0.42
CA ARG A 39 2.99 16.27 1.43
C ARG A 39 1.93 15.17 1.41
N ALA A 40 0.64 15.53 1.38
CA ALA A 40 -0.45 14.56 1.26
C ALA A 40 -0.33 13.77 -0.05
N ALA A 41 -0.03 14.44 -1.16
CA ALA A 41 0.19 13.80 -2.46
C ALA A 41 1.34 12.77 -2.41
N GLY A 42 2.47 13.10 -1.78
CA GLY A 42 3.59 12.16 -1.65
C GLY A 42 3.29 10.96 -0.75
N VAL A 43 2.49 11.15 0.32
CA VAL A 43 2.06 10.03 1.17
C VAL A 43 1.06 9.13 0.43
N LEU A 44 0.14 9.73 -0.33
CA LEU A 44 -0.80 8.98 -1.18
C LEU A 44 -0.05 8.15 -2.22
N GLU A 45 0.92 8.74 -2.93
CA GLU A 45 1.73 8.02 -3.93
C GLU A 45 2.47 6.82 -3.31
N LEU A 46 3.04 7.01 -2.11
CA LEU A 46 3.70 5.92 -1.39
C LEU A 46 2.69 4.83 -0.97
N ALA A 47 1.51 5.21 -0.49
CA ALA A 47 0.46 4.25 -0.13
C ALA A 47 -0.02 3.44 -1.34
N GLU A 48 -0.21 4.08 -2.49
CA GLU A 48 -0.61 3.43 -3.75
C GLU A 48 0.49 2.46 -4.23
N ALA A 49 1.75 2.89 -4.28
CA ALA A 49 2.85 2.01 -4.66
C ALA A 49 3.01 0.82 -3.70
N THR A 50 2.73 1.01 -2.42
CA THR A 50 2.74 -0.09 -1.43
C THR A 50 1.60 -1.06 -1.67
N TYR A 51 0.40 -0.55 -1.94
CA TYR A 51 -0.77 -1.36 -2.25
C TYR A 51 -0.57 -2.17 -3.55
N ASP A 52 -0.03 -1.53 -4.59
CA ASP A 52 0.34 -2.17 -5.85
C ASP A 52 1.38 -3.28 -5.62
N ALA A 53 2.37 -3.05 -4.76
CA ALA A 53 3.38 -4.06 -4.44
C ALA A 53 2.83 -5.26 -3.66
N GLN A 54 1.71 -5.11 -2.96
CA GLN A 54 0.99 -6.24 -2.35
C GLN A 54 0.07 -6.97 -3.32
N HIS A 55 -0.36 -6.29 -4.39
CA HIS A 55 -1.34 -6.78 -5.35
C HIS A 55 -0.87 -6.61 -6.81
N PRO A 56 0.38 -6.92 -7.18
CA PRO A 56 0.96 -6.49 -8.45
C PRO A 56 0.23 -7.12 -9.64
N LEU A 57 0.00 -6.27 -10.64
CA LEU A 57 -0.55 -6.62 -11.95
C LEU A 57 0.56 -6.51 -12.99
N GLY A 58 1.21 -7.63 -13.30
CA GLY A 58 2.26 -7.68 -14.31
C GLY A 58 3.66 -7.82 -13.72
N ASP A 59 4.54 -6.87 -14.03
CA ASP A 59 5.98 -6.98 -13.75
C ASP A 59 6.31 -6.62 -12.30
N ASP A 60 6.50 -7.65 -11.48
CA ASP A 60 6.89 -7.56 -10.07
C ASP A 60 8.15 -6.73 -9.85
N ALA A 61 9.13 -6.82 -10.76
CA ALA A 61 10.38 -6.09 -10.62
C ALA A 61 10.15 -4.58 -10.77
N ALA A 62 9.30 -4.18 -11.72
CA ALA A 62 8.97 -2.78 -11.94
C ALA A 62 8.17 -2.19 -10.76
N VAL A 63 7.19 -2.93 -10.23
CA VAL A 63 6.39 -2.49 -9.09
C VAL A 63 7.26 -2.33 -7.84
N LEU A 64 8.13 -3.30 -7.55
CA LEU A 64 9.03 -3.22 -6.40
C LEU A 64 10.07 -2.10 -6.56
N ALA A 65 10.62 -1.90 -7.76
CA ALA A 65 11.55 -0.83 -8.04
C ALA A 65 10.94 0.56 -7.77
N ARG A 66 9.67 0.76 -8.17
CA ARG A 66 8.92 1.99 -7.88
C ARG A 66 8.78 2.22 -6.37
N LEU A 67 8.36 1.21 -5.62
CA LEU A 67 8.20 1.33 -4.17
C LEU A 67 9.54 1.66 -3.47
N ARG A 68 10.62 0.98 -3.85
CA ARG A 68 11.97 1.25 -3.34
C ARG A 68 12.42 2.68 -3.64
N GLN A 69 12.19 3.16 -4.86
CA GLN A 69 12.51 4.53 -5.24
C GLN A 69 11.78 5.56 -4.35
N LEU A 70 10.49 5.37 -4.09
CA LEU A 70 9.70 6.27 -3.23
C LEU A 70 10.17 6.25 -1.76
N LEU A 71 10.69 5.11 -1.30
CA LEU A 71 11.31 4.98 0.02
C LEU A 71 12.74 5.53 0.08
N GLY A 72 13.36 5.83 -1.06
CA GLY A 72 14.79 6.16 -1.13
C GLY A 72 15.70 4.95 -0.88
N ASP A 73 15.19 3.73 -1.07
CA ASP A 73 15.97 2.50 -0.96
C ASP A 73 16.69 2.23 -2.29
N GLY A 74 18.03 2.33 -2.28
CA GLY A 74 18.90 2.05 -3.43
C GLY A 74 19.27 0.56 -3.59
N SER A 75 18.67 -0.33 -2.79
CA SER A 75 18.99 -1.76 -2.80
C SER A 75 18.61 -2.44 -4.12
N ALA A 76 19.60 -3.13 -4.72
CA ALA A 76 19.41 -4.05 -5.83
C ALA A 76 19.22 -5.51 -5.37
N ALA A 77 18.84 -5.73 -4.10
CA ALA A 77 18.71 -7.07 -3.55
C ALA A 77 17.71 -7.91 -4.37
N PRO A 78 18.04 -9.18 -4.67
CA PRO A 78 17.10 -10.14 -5.23
C PRO A 78 15.84 -10.17 -4.37
N ALA A 79 14.68 -10.16 -5.02
CA ALA A 79 13.40 -10.14 -4.36
C ALA A 79 12.49 -11.19 -4.97
N VAL A 80 11.71 -11.85 -4.12
CA VAL A 80 10.70 -12.84 -4.50
C VAL A 80 9.43 -12.47 -3.77
N ARG A 81 8.30 -12.54 -4.47
CA ARG A 81 7.02 -12.23 -3.86
C ARG A 81 6.77 -13.20 -2.70
N PRO A 82 6.44 -12.72 -1.51
CA PRO A 82 6.07 -13.59 -0.42
C PRO A 82 4.69 -14.22 -0.66
N GLU A 83 4.47 -15.41 -0.11
CA GLU A 83 3.12 -16.02 -0.08
C GLU A 83 2.21 -15.34 0.94
N GLN A 84 2.79 -14.69 1.96
CA GLN A 84 2.10 -14.06 3.08
C GLN A 84 2.78 -12.74 3.44
N TRP A 85 1.98 -11.70 3.69
CA TRP A 85 2.46 -10.40 4.11
C TRP A 85 2.49 -10.29 5.64
N THR A 86 3.53 -9.69 6.19
CA THR A 86 3.65 -9.43 7.62
C THR A 86 2.82 -8.24 8.08
N THR A 87 2.55 -7.29 7.18
CA THR A 87 1.68 -6.13 7.42
C THR A 87 0.83 -5.88 6.18
N THR A 88 -0.45 -5.58 6.37
CA THR A 88 -1.42 -5.31 5.30
C THR A 88 -2.11 -3.96 5.51
N VAL A 89 -2.87 -3.52 4.50
CA VAL A 89 -3.74 -2.34 4.62
C VAL A 89 -4.77 -2.48 5.76
N ALA A 90 -5.14 -3.69 6.15
CA ALA A 90 -6.06 -3.90 7.26
C ALA A 90 -5.43 -3.52 8.61
N ASP A 91 -4.15 -3.81 8.78
CA ASP A 91 -3.40 -3.40 9.99
C ASP A 91 -3.26 -1.87 10.03
N VAL A 92 -2.94 -1.24 8.88
CA VAL A 92 -2.91 0.22 8.77
C VAL A 92 -4.27 0.83 9.15
N ALA A 93 -5.36 0.30 8.60
CA ALA A 93 -6.71 0.78 8.89
C ALA A 93 -7.10 0.62 10.36
N ALA A 94 -6.64 -0.46 11.00
CA ALA A 94 -6.91 -0.73 12.41
C ALA A 94 -6.17 0.22 13.36
N ASP A 95 -5.02 0.76 12.96
CA ASP A 95 -4.18 1.64 13.79
C ASP A 95 -4.36 3.14 13.51
N LEU A 96 -5.22 3.51 12.54
CA LEU A 96 -5.43 4.89 12.09
C LEU A 96 -5.85 5.87 13.20
N ASP A 97 -6.54 5.40 14.23
CA ASP A 97 -6.98 6.22 15.37
C ASP A 97 -5.90 6.38 16.45
N VAL A 98 -4.81 5.60 16.36
CA VAL A 98 -3.70 5.59 17.32
C VAL A 98 -2.45 6.27 16.76
N VAL A 99 -2.17 6.10 15.46
CA VAL A 99 -0.92 6.53 14.82
C VAL A 99 -1.21 7.38 13.57
N ASP A 100 -0.39 8.40 13.36
CA ASP A 100 -0.49 9.27 12.20
C ASP A 100 -0.32 8.49 10.88
N LEU A 101 -1.22 8.71 9.93
CA LEU A 101 -1.30 7.95 8.67
C LEU A 101 0.02 7.98 7.85
N PRO A 102 0.73 9.12 7.69
CA PRO A 102 2.04 9.13 7.06
C PRO A 102 3.09 8.21 7.72
N ALA A 103 3.05 8.05 9.05
CA ALA A 103 3.95 7.15 9.76
C ALA A 103 3.54 5.68 9.53
N LEU A 104 2.24 5.37 9.58
CA LEU A 104 1.72 4.05 9.26
C LEU A 104 2.07 3.62 7.84
N VAL A 105 1.84 4.49 6.85
CA VAL A 105 2.17 4.21 5.44
C VAL A 105 3.66 3.92 5.29
N ARG A 106 4.56 4.74 5.84
CA ARG A 106 6.00 4.48 5.76
C ARG A 106 6.40 3.15 6.39
N SER A 107 5.84 2.83 7.56
CA SER A 107 6.09 1.55 8.24
C SER A 107 5.60 0.36 7.40
N TRP A 108 4.40 0.47 6.83
CA TRP A 108 3.82 -0.56 5.96
C TRP A 108 4.64 -0.76 4.68
N SER A 109 5.05 0.32 4.01
CA SER A 109 5.93 0.28 2.84
C SER A 109 7.26 -0.43 3.13
N ALA A 110 7.88 -0.10 4.25
CA ALA A 110 9.13 -0.74 4.67
C ALA A 110 8.94 -2.24 4.96
N ALA A 111 7.83 -2.61 5.62
CA ALA A 111 7.49 -4.01 5.86
C ALA A 111 7.28 -4.79 4.56
N VAL A 112 6.56 -4.22 3.59
CA VAL A 112 6.36 -4.83 2.27
C VAL A 112 7.69 -5.07 1.56
N VAL A 113 8.59 -4.08 1.51
CA VAL A 113 9.95 -4.28 0.95
C VAL A 113 10.73 -5.34 1.71
N GLY A 114 10.61 -5.38 3.04
CA GLY A 114 11.22 -6.41 3.89
C GLY A 114 10.75 -7.82 3.52
N ASP A 115 9.45 -8.01 3.34
CA ASP A 115 8.86 -9.29 2.97
C ASP A 115 9.33 -9.74 1.58
N TRP A 116 9.36 -8.84 0.60
CA TRP A 116 9.89 -9.10 -0.75
C TRP A 116 11.36 -9.56 -0.75
N THR A 117 12.16 -9.07 0.20
CA THR A 117 13.59 -9.39 0.29
C THR A 117 13.91 -10.56 1.22
N GLY A 118 12.89 -11.11 1.90
CA GLY A 118 13.07 -12.10 2.96
C GLY A 118 13.74 -11.53 4.21
N VAL A 119 13.93 -10.21 4.29
CA VAL A 119 14.45 -9.51 5.46
C VAL A 119 13.29 -9.21 6.39
N THR A 120 12.91 -10.20 7.19
CA THR A 120 12.00 -9.95 8.31
C THR A 120 12.80 -9.27 9.42
N THR A 121 12.51 -7.99 9.67
CA THR A 121 12.97 -7.34 10.90
C THR A 121 12.29 -8.05 12.07
N ARG A 122 13.01 -8.92 12.77
CA ARG A 122 12.54 -9.45 14.06
C ARG A 122 12.30 -8.25 14.99
N ARG A 123 11.04 -8.05 15.38
CA ARG A 123 10.69 -7.24 16.56
C ARG A 123 11.18 -7.93 17.83
#